data_AF-A0AAN1YB97-F1
#
_entry.id   AF-A0AAN1YB97-F1
#
_cell.length_a   1.000
_cell.length_b   1.000
_cell.length_c   1.000
_cell.angle_alpha   90.00
_cell.angle_beta   90.00
_cell.angle_gamma   90.00
#
_symmetry.space_group_name_H-M   'P 1'
#
loop_
_entity.id
_entity.type
_entity.pdbx_description
1 polymer ?
#
loop_
_entity_poly.entity_id
_entity_poly.type
_entity_poly.pdbx_seq_one_letter_code
_entity_poly.pdbx_strand_id
1 'polypeptide(L)' 'MGEVFTCEYFTVRTYKKGSAHVTFTRPDLVEKVNDIIARHYPGALPPVV' A
#
# COMPACT_ATOMS: atom_id res chain seq x y z
N MET A 1 15.52 -13.88 5.94
CA MET A 1 14.87 -13.17 4.83
C MET A 1 13.39 -13.13 5.07
N GLY A 2 12.74 -11.99 4.86
CA GLY A 2 11.28 -11.93 4.77
C GLY A 2 10.81 -12.41 3.41
N GLU A 3 9.56 -12.83 3.30
CA GLU A 3 9.00 -13.34 2.05
C GLU A 3 8.59 -12.18 1.15
N VAL A 4 8.84 -12.33 -0.16
CA VAL A 4 8.42 -11.36 -1.17
C VAL A 4 7.40 -12.05 -2.07
N PHE A 5 6.21 -11.47 -2.15
CA PHE A 5 5.17 -11.87 -3.07
C PHE A 5 4.99 -10.78 -4.12
N THR A 6 4.94 -11.17 -5.38
CA THR A 6 4.76 -10.25 -6.51
C THR A 6 3.56 -10.70 -7.33
N CYS A 7 2.68 -9.76 -7.65
CA CYS A 7 1.62 -9.94 -8.64
C CYS A 7 1.71 -8.86 -9.72
N GLU A 8 0.75 -8.87 -10.64
CA GLU A 8 0.68 -7.88 -11.74
C GLU A 8 0.53 -6.43 -11.25
N TYR A 9 -0.03 -6.25 -10.06
CA TYR A 9 -0.48 -4.95 -9.54
C TYR A 9 0.43 -4.36 -8.46
N PHE A 10 1.06 -5.22 -7.67
CA PHE A 10 1.89 -4.82 -6.53
C PHE A 10 2.84 -5.92 -6.08
N THR A 11 3.81 -5.51 -5.28
CA THR A 11 4.74 -6.38 -4.55
C THR A 11 4.53 -6.20 -3.06
N VAL A 12 4.42 -7.29 -2.32
CA VAL A 12 4.37 -7.29 -0.86
C VAL A 12 5.66 -7.89 -0.32
N ARG A 13 6.32 -7.17 0.57
CA ARG A 13 7.49 -7.66 1.30
C ARG A 13 7.16 -7.74 2.78
N THR A 14 7.13 -8.95 3.32
CA THR A 14 6.90 -9.18 4.75
C THR A 14 8.21 -9.11 5.53
N TYR A 15 8.14 -8.74 6.80
CA TYR A 15 9.28 -8.68 7.70
C TYR A 15 8.96 -9.48 8.97
N LYS A 16 9.97 -10.15 9.53
CA LYS A 16 9.81 -11.00 10.72
C LYS A 16 9.23 -10.29 11.95
N LYS A 17 9.27 -8.95 11.98
CA LYS A 17 8.68 -8.11 13.03
C LYS A 17 7.16 -7.89 12.89
N GLY A 18 6.50 -8.61 11.99
CA GLY A 18 5.05 -8.50 11.75
C GLY A 18 4.62 -7.34 10.85
N SER A 19 5.58 -6.59 10.28
CA SER A 19 5.27 -5.51 9.32
C SER A 19 5.37 -6.00 7.89
N ALA A 20 4.69 -5.33 6.97
CA ALA A 20 4.86 -5.53 5.53
C ALA A 20 4.93 -4.20 4.78
N HIS A 21 5.69 -4.16 3.70
CA HIS A 21 5.66 -3.05 2.75
C HIS A 21 4.96 -3.51 1.48
N VAL A 22 4.00 -2.71 1.01
CA VAL A 22 3.31 -2.91 -0.27
C VAL A 22 3.80 -1.85 -1.24
N THR A 23 4.29 -2.27 -2.40
CA THR A 23 4.75 -1.39 -3.48
C THR A 23 3.89 -1.62 -4.70
N PHE A 24 3.12 -0.61 -5.10
CA PHE A 24 2.28 -0.67 -6.29
C PHE A 24 3.13 -0.44 -7.54
N THR A 25 2.98 -1.31 -8.53
CA THR A 25 3.59 -1.13 -9.86
C THR A 25 2.73 -0.24 -10.74
N ARG A 26 1.43 -0.14 -10.42
CA ARG A 26 0.43 0.66 -11.12
C ARG A 26 0.01 1.90 -10.30
N PRO A 27 0.31 3.11 -10.77
CA PRO A 27 -0.04 4.34 -10.06
C PRO A 27 -1.55 4.55 -9.86
N ASP A 28 -2.39 4.12 -10.81
CA ASP A 28 -3.85 4.27 -10.71
C ASP A 28 -4.47 3.50 -9.54
N LEU A 29 -3.79 2.45 -9.07
CA LEU A 29 -4.22 1.69 -7.91
C LEU A 29 -3.89 2.40 -6.59
N VAL A 30 -2.85 3.24 -6.57
CA VAL A 30 -2.50 4.05 -5.40
C VAL A 30 -3.61 5.05 -5.12
N GLU A 31 -4.13 5.72 -6.15
CA GLU A 31 -5.26 6.66 -6.03
C GLU A 31 -6.51 5.97 -5.47
N LYS A 32 -6.88 4.81 -6.02
CA LYS A 32 -8.04 4.02 -5.54
C LYS A 32 -7.87 3.57 -4.09
N VAL A 33 -6.66 3.16 -3.70
CA VAL A 33 -6.39 2.75 -2.31
C VAL A 33 -6.45 3.96 -1.38
N ASN A 34 -5.92 5.10 -1.79
CA ASN A 34 -6.03 6.34 -1.05
C ASN A 34 -7.50 6.74 -0.85
N ASP A 35 -8.35 6.61 -1.87
CA ASP A 35 -9.79 6.87 -1.74
C ASP A 35 -10.46 5.96 -0.68
N ILE A 36 -10.09 4.68 -0.64
CA ILE A 36 -10.58 3.73 0.37
C ILE A 36 -10.09 4.16 1.76
N ILE A 37 -8.80 4.48 1.90
CA ILE A 37 -8.21 4.91 3.17
C ILE A 37 -8.89 6.19 3.67
N ALA A 38 -9.09 7.18 2.81
CA ALA A 38 -9.73 8.44 3.17
C ALA A 38 -11.16 8.25 3.70
N ARG A 39 -11.91 7.28 3.16
CA ARG A 39 -13.28 6.96 3.59
C ARG A 39 -13.32 6.29 4.96
N HIS A 40 -12.38 5.41 5.26
CA HIS A 40 -12.37 4.62 6.50
C HIS A 40 -11.55 5.25 7.63
N TYR A 41 -10.55 6.04 7.28
CA TYR A 41 -9.60 6.66 8.23
C TYR A 41 -9.44 8.15 7.91
N PRO A 42 -10.39 9.00 8.33
CA PRO A 42 -10.31 10.44 8.13
C PRO A 42 -9.01 11.00 8.74
N GLY A 43 -8.22 11.75 7.96
CA GLY A 43 -6.95 12.35 8.39
C GLY A 43 -5.72 11.44 8.35
N ALA A 44 -5.85 10.19 7.89
CA ALA A 44 -4.71 9.29 7.72
C ALA A 44 -3.82 9.64 6.52
N LEU A 45 -4.35 10.38 5.55
CA LEU A 45 -3.61 10.84 4.38
C LEU A 45 -3.15 12.29 4.58
N PRO A 46 -1.95 12.64 4.07
CA PRO A 46 -1.53 14.04 4.02
C PRO A 46 -2.47 14.84 3.10
N PRO A 47 -2.53 16.18 3.27
CA PRO A 47 -3.24 17.03 2.32
C PRO A 47 -2.69 16.80 0.90
N VAL A 48 -3.60 16.79 -0.08
CA VAL A 48 -3.23 16.74 -1.49
C VAL A 48 -2.37 17.97 -1.78
N VAL A 49 -1.16 17.75 -2.29
CA VAL A 49 -0.19 18.80 -2.65
C VAL A 49 -0.42 19.31 -4.06
#